data_AF-W6T983-F1
#
_entry.id   AF-W6T983-F1
#
_cell.length_a   1.000
_cell.length_b   1.000
_cell.length_c   1.000
_cell.angle_alpha   90.00
_cell.angle_beta   90.00
_cell.angle_gamma   90.00
#
_symmetry.space_group_name_H-M   'P 1'
#
loop_
_entity.id
_entity.type
_entity.pdbx_description
1 polymer ?
#
loop_
_entity_poly.entity_id
_entity_poly.type
_entity_poly.pdbx_seq_one_letter_code
_entity_poly.pdbx_strand_id
1 'polypeptide(L)'
;MRKKLKQLGQAERHTFEGVFKSVGIKHSYHGKSNPIYLPSLLFSPVSCDGEPMTNHLWCNYTKQFLALGQLVPGDRVRFDARVTSYVKGHYPNKITDYGIERPTKVQLIEDNSKLAREPMPMTKEDRNVLIGYIMNANQEFYLETGRPYEKYYVDQYKAWCLQLARQSKLIN
;
A
#
# COMPACT_ATOMS: atom_id res chain seq x y z
N MET A 1 7.50 -18.99 6.51
CA MET A 1 6.14 -19.24 5.99
C MET A 1 5.13 -18.75 7.03
N ARG A 2 4.11 -17.99 6.62
CA ARG A 2 3.04 -17.49 7.50
C ARG A 2 2.00 -18.57 7.80
N LYS A 3 2.24 -19.36 8.84
CA LYS A 3 1.43 -20.55 9.21
C LYS A 3 -0.04 -20.23 9.51
N LYS A 4 -0.32 -19.12 10.21
CA LYS A 4 -1.69 -18.74 10.59
C LYS A 4 -2.55 -18.33 9.39
N LEU A 5 -1.99 -17.55 8.45
CA LEU A 5 -2.68 -17.25 7.19
C LEU A 5 -2.98 -18.52 6.38
N LYS A 6 -2.06 -19.50 6.36
CA LYS A 6 -2.31 -20.80 5.74
C LYS A 6 -3.51 -21.51 6.38
N GLN A 7 -3.60 -21.50 7.71
CA GLN A 7 -4.67 -22.16 8.46
C GLN A 7 -6.03 -21.48 8.25
N LEU A 8 -6.05 -20.15 8.17
CA LEU A 8 -7.27 -19.37 7.92
C LEU A 8 -7.94 -19.74 6.58
N GLY A 9 -7.14 -20.09 5.58
CA GLY A 9 -7.63 -20.61 4.31
C GLY A 9 -7.95 -19.52 3.28
N GLN A 10 -8.11 -19.93 2.02
CA GLN A 10 -8.24 -19.02 0.86
C GLN A 10 -9.69 -18.92 0.32
N ALA A 11 -10.60 -19.74 0.83
CA ALA A 11 -11.96 -19.86 0.28
C ALA A 11 -12.78 -18.58 0.49
N GLU A 12 -12.65 -17.97 1.66
CA GLU A 12 -13.52 -16.89 2.10
C GLU A 12 -12.75 -15.58 2.27
N ARG A 13 -13.51 -14.50 2.47
CA ARG A 13 -12.97 -13.22 2.89
C ARG A 13 -12.97 -13.19 4.41
N HIS A 14 -11.89 -12.70 4.99
CA HIS A 14 -11.74 -12.52 6.42
C HIS A 14 -11.51 -11.04 6.75
N THR A 15 -11.89 -10.64 7.96
CA THR A 15 -11.75 -9.28 8.45
C THR A 15 -10.41 -9.10 9.14
N PHE A 16 -9.52 -8.35 8.52
CA PHE A 16 -8.21 -8.05 9.07
C PHE A 16 -8.19 -6.66 9.70
N GLU A 17 -7.33 -6.50 10.71
CA GLU A 17 -6.91 -5.22 11.23
C GLU A 17 -5.40 -5.09 11.09
N GLY A 18 -4.95 -3.99 10.50
CA GLY A 18 -3.53 -3.71 10.29
C GLY A 18 -3.17 -2.33 10.81
N VAL A 19 -2.00 -2.24 11.44
CA VAL A 19 -1.40 -0.94 11.80
C VAL A 19 -0.55 -0.47 10.64
N PHE A 20 -0.93 0.65 10.03
CA PHE A 20 -0.22 1.19 8.87
C PHE A 20 1.20 1.59 9.27
N LYS A 21 2.17 1.16 8.46
CA LYS A 21 3.60 1.44 8.68
C LYS A 21 4.18 2.32 7.58
N SER A 22 3.98 1.95 6.32
CA SER A 22 4.54 2.70 5.20
C SER A 22 3.88 2.33 3.87
N VAL A 23 4.20 3.11 2.84
CA VAL A 23 3.88 2.82 1.44
C VAL A 23 5.11 2.31 0.71
N GLY A 24 4.90 1.55 -0.37
CA GLY A 24 5.99 1.05 -1.19
C GLY A 24 5.54 0.66 -2.59
N ILE A 25 6.53 0.42 -3.46
CA ILE A 25 6.31 -0.02 -4.84
C ILE A 25 6.85 -1.43 -5.01
N LYS A 26 5.97 -2.33 -5.46
CA LYS A 26 6.39 -3.58 -6.10
C LYS A 26 6.57 -3.30 -7.59
N HIS A 27 7.73 -3.65 -8.15
CA HIS A 27 7.94 -3.59 -9.60
C HIS A 27 7.88 -4.99 -10.19
N SER A 28 7.42 -5.08 -11.44
CA SER A 28 7.33 -6.32 -12.20
C SER A 28 7.51 -6.01 -13.67
N TYR A 29 8.22 -6.85 -14.42
CA TYR A 29 8.45 -6.59 -15.84
C TYR A 29 7.34 -7.19 -16.71
N HIS A 30 6.73 -8.32 -16.32
CA HIS A 30 5.70 -9.03 -17.12
C HIS A 30 6.07 -9.14 -18.61
N GLY A 31 7.35 -9.39 -18.93
CA GLY A 31 7.85 -9.48 -20.31
C GLY A 31 8.01 -8.14 -21.05
N LYS A 32 7.84 -7.00 -20.36
CA LYS A 32 8.06 -5.65 -20.90
C LYS A 32 9.46 -5.15 -20.59
N SER A 33 9.97 -4.28 -21.46
CA SER A 33 11.23 -3.55 -21.25
C SER A 33 11.15 -2.58 -20.07
N ASN A 34 9.97 -1.98 -19.85
CA ASN A 34 9.74 -1.04 -18.76
C ASN A 34 9.02 -1.72 -17.58
N PRO A 35 9.41 -1.42 -16.33
CA PRO A 35 8.77 -1.97 -15.15
C PRO A 35 7.33 -1.46 -15.00
N ILE A 36 6.45 -2.36 -14.59
CA ILE A 36 5.12 -2.05 -14.09
C ILE A 36 5.23 -1.84 -12.58
N TYR A 37 5.00 -0.60 -12.15
CA TYR A 37 4.94 -0.22 -10.74
C TYR A 37 3.55 -0.47 -10.15
N LEU A 38 3.54 -1.16 -9.02
CA LEU A 38 2.36 -1.57 -8.26
C LEU A 38 2.39 -0.92 -6.86
N PRO A 39 1.64 0.17 -6.67
CA PRO A 39 1.44 0.80 -5.37
C PRO A 39 0.96 -0.18 -4.30
N SER A 40 1.63 -0.18 -3.15
CA SER A 40 1.40 -1.12 -2.05
C SER A 40 1.48 -0.42 -0.69
N LEU A 41 0.76 -0.97 0.29
CA LEU A 41 0.78 -0.58 1.70
C LEU A 41 1.44 -1.67 2.52
N LEU A 42 2.18 -1.27 3.55
CA LEU A 42 2.73 -2.15 4.58
C LEU A 42 1.94 -1.96 5.88
N PHE A 43 1.33 -3.04 6.35
CA PHE A 43 0.75 -3.12 7.69
C PHE A 43 1.66 -3.92 8.62
N SER A 44 1.83 -3.48 9.86
CA SER A 44 2.69 -4.09 10.87
C SER A 44 2.33 -3.58 12.28
N PRO A 45 1.75 -4.41 13.17
CA PRO A 45 1.32 -5.81 12.98
C PRO A 45 -0.02 -5.94 12.24
N VAL A 46 -0.39 -7.19 11.92
CA VAL A 46 -1.71 -7.55 11.36
C VAL A 46 -2.36 -8.66 12.18
N SER A 47 -3.64 -8.48 12.49
CA SER A 47 -4.53 -9.45 13.15
C SER A 47 -5.76 -9.77 12.31
N CYS A 48 -6.46 -10.84 12.65
CA CYS A 48 -7.77 -11.22 12.13
C CYS A 48 -8.60 -11.68 13.32
N ASP A 49 -9.79 -11.11 13.52
CA ASP A 49 -10.69 -11.43 14.65
C ASP A 49 -9.98 -11.39 16.02
N GLY A 50 -9.12 -10.39 16.23
CA GLY A 50 -8.32 -10.21 17.45
C GLY A 50 -7.09 -11.13 17.56
N GLU A 51 -6.94 -12.13 16.69
CA GLU A 51 -5.79 -13.03 16.69
C GLU A 51 -4.63 -12.46 15.84
N PRO A 52 -3.40 -12.35 16.38
CA PRO A 52 -2.23 -11.93 15.59
C PRO A 52 -1.93 -12.91 14.45
N MET A 53 -1.90 -12.42 13.21
CA MET A 53 -1.67 -13.23 12.01
C MET A 53 -0.22 -13.17 11.53
N THR A 54 0.36 -11.97 11.48
CA THR A 54 1.75 -11.75 11.06
C THR A 54 2.27 -10.39 11.50
N ASN A 55 3.58 -10.30 11.72
CA ASN A 55 4.23 -9.04 12.11
C ASN A 55 4.22 -8.01 10.99
N HIS A 56 4.16 -8.44 9.73
CA HIS A 56 4.09 -7.53 8.60
C HIS A 56 3.45 -8.16 7.36
N LEU A 57 2.71 -7.34 6.62
CA LEU A 57 1.99 -7.76 5.43
C LEU A 57 1.92 -6.61 4.43
N TRP A 58 2.31 -6.91 3.19
CA TRP A 58 2.10 -6.00 2.07
C TRP A 58 0.76 -6.31 1.41
N CYS A 59 0.01 -5.28 1.05
CA CYS A 59 -1.19 -5.40 0.22
C CYS A 59 -1.25 -4.28 -0.82
N ASN A 60 -2.09 -4.44 -1.83
CA ASN A 60 -2.27 -3.42 -2.87
C ASN A 60 -2.87 -2.14 -2.27
N TYR A 61 -2.38 -0.97 -2.70
CA TYR A 61 -2.93 0.32 -2.32
C TYR A 61 -4.17 0.63 -3.18
N THR A 62 -5.33 0.13 -2.76
CA THR A 62 -6.59 0.24 -3.52
C THR A 62 -7.27 1.60 -3.32
N LYS A 63 -8.23 1.92 -4.21
CA LYS A 63 -9.08 3.12 -4.10
C LYS A 63 -9.75 3.26 -2.74
N GLN A 64 -10.16 2.16 -2.10
CA GLN A 64 -10.82 2.24 -0.80
C GLN A 64 -9.86 2.68 0.32
N PHE A 65 -8.57 2.34 0.25
CA PHE A 65 -7.58 2.91 1.16
C PHE A 65 -7.30 4.38 0.85
N LEU A 66 -7.16 4.72 -0.43
CA LEU A 66 -6.92 6.11 -0.84
C LEU A 66 -8.07 7.04 -0.40
N ALA A 67 -9.31 6.53 -0.33
CA ALA A 67 -10.48 7.26 0.13
C ALA A 67 -10.40 7.69 1.61
N LEU A 68 -9.53 7.06 2.41
CA LEU A 68 -9.27 7.48 3.79
C LEU A 68 -8.40 8.75 3.88
N GLY A 69 -7.87 9.23 2.75
CA GLY A 69 -6.81 10.24 2.73
C GLY A 69 -5.44 9.63 3.00
N GLN A 70 -4.43 10.49 3.14
CA GLN A 70 -3.07 10.04 3.42
C GLN A 70 -3.01 9.37 4.80
N LEU A 71 -2.62 8.09 4.82
CA LEU A 71 -2.36 7.35 6.06
C LEU A 71 -1.05 7.81 6.71
N VAL A 72 -1.03 7.85 8.04
CA VAL A 72 0.15 8.15 8.86
C VAL A 72 0.55 6.93 9.67
N PRO A 73 1.86 6.66 9.88
CA PRO A 73 2.31 5.50 10.64
C PRO A 73 1.64 5.44 12.02
N GLY A 74 1.09 4.28 12.37
CA GLY A 74 0.32 4.06 13.59
C GLY A 74 -1.19 3.97 13.37
N ASP A 75 -1.71 4.49 12.25
CA ASP A 75 -3.14 4.35 11.91
C ASP A 75 -3.58 2.89 11.90
N ARG A 76 -4.74 2.60 12.50
CA ARG A 76 -5.31 1.26 12.48
C ARG A 76 -6.43 1.19 11.47
N VAL A 77 -6.30 0.25 10.54
CA VAL A 77 -7.24 0.09 9.42
C VAL A 77 -7.83 -1.31 9.46
N ARG A 78 -9.16 -1.38 9.39
CA ARG A 78 -9.92 -2.62 9.23
C ARG A 78 -10.28 -2.83 7.76
N PHE A 79 -10.18 -4.05 7.26
CA PHE A 79 -10.57 -4.38 5.89
C PHE A 79 -10.82 -5.88 5.70
N ASP A 80 -11.71 -6.22 4.76
CA ASP A 80 -11.96 -7.59 4.31
C ASP A 80 -10.96 -7.96 3.21
N ALA A 81 -10.26 -9.09 3.33
CA ALA A 81 -9.37 -9.60 2.28
C ALA A 81 -9.44 -11.12 2.14
N ARG A 82 -8.98 -11.66 1.02
CA ARG A 82 -8.77 -13.11 0.85
C ARG A 82 -7.32 -13.46 1.13
N VAL A 83 -7.07 -14.57 1.79
CA VAL A 83 -5.72 -15.14 1.84
C VAL A 83 -5.34 -15.60 0.43
N THR A 84 -4.08 -15.42 0.06
CA THR A 84 -3.49 -15.99 -1.16
C THR A 84 -2.19 -16.69 -0.82
N SER A 85 -1.80 -17.69 -1.62
CA SER A 85 -0.44 -18.22 -1.63
C SER A 85 0.42 -17.55 -2.70
N TYR A 86 1.73 -17.53 -2.50
CA TYR A 86 2.71 -17.17 -3.52
C TYR A 86 4.02 -17.93 -3.30
N VAL A 87 4.78 -18.12 -4.37
CA VAL A 87 6.10 -18.77 -4.30
C VAL A 87 7.18 -17.70 -4.15
N LYS A 88 8.10 -17.92 -3.22
CA LYS A 88 9.29 -17.06 -3.01
C LYS A 88 10.57 -17.87 -2.99
N GLY A 89 11.70 -17.20 -3.21
CA GLY A 89 13.02 -17.81 -3.31
C GLY A 89 13.45 -18.05 -4.76
N HIS A 90 14.73 -18.34 -4.94
CA HIS A 90 15.34 -18.67 -6.23
C HIS A 90 15.40 -20.20 -6.39
N TYR A 91 15.42 -20.67 -7.63
CA TYR A 91 15.64 -22.10 -7.90
C TYR A 91 16.99 -22.56 -7.32
N PRO A 92 17.08 -23.75 -6.68
CA PRO A 92 16.03 -24.74 -6.46
C PRO A 92 15.16 -24.51 -5.20
N ASN A 93 15.53 -23.55 -4.34
CA ASN A 93 14.96 -23.32 -3.02
C ASN A 93 13.65 -22.50 -3.03
N LYS A 94 12.71 -22.86 -3.89
CA LYS A 94 11.39 -22.22 -3.94
C LYS A 94 10.51 -22.72 -2.79
N ILE A 95 9.92 -21.79 -2.03
CA ILE A 95 9.00 -22.09 -0.93
C ILE A 95 7.67 -21.36 -1.11
N THR A 96 6.57 -22.02 -0.76
CA THR A 96 5.24 -21.40 -0.72
C THR A 96 5.11 -20.58 0.56
N ASP A 97 4.70 -19.32 0.42
CA ASP A 97 4.31 -18.44 1.52
C ASP A 97 2.90 -17.90 1.28
N TYR A 98 2.36 -17.19 2.27
CA TYR A 98 0.99 -16.70 2.25
C TYR A 98 0.96 -15.19 2.43
N GLY A 99 -0.04 -14.56 1.83
CA GLY A 99 -0.33 -13.13 1.92
C GLY A 99 -1.83 -12.90 1.86
N ILE A 100 -2.22 -11.67 1.53
CA ILE A 100 -3.62 -11.30 1.33
C ILE A 100 -3.79 -10.57 -0.02
N GLU A 101 -4.99 -10.64 -0.57
CA GLU A 101 -5.34 -9.91 -1.78
C GLU A 101 -6.77 -9.36 -1.75
N ARG A 102 -7.04 -8.48 -2.72
CA ARG A 102 -8.36 -7.88 -2.99
C ARG A 102 -9.01 -7.24 -1.75
N PRO A 103 -8.30 -6.35 -1.02
CA PRO A 103 -8.86 -5.70 0.16
C PRO A 103 -10.10 -4.86 -0.21
N THR A 104 -11.14 -4.96 0.62
CA THR A 104 -12.45 -4.31 0.47
C THR A 104 -13.00 -3.93 1.84
N LYS A 105 -14.09 -3.15 1.89
CA LYS A 105 -14.70 -2.65 3.14
C LYS A 105 -13.67 -1.98 4.06
N VAL A 106 -12.81 -1.18 3.45
CA VAL A 106 -11.73 -0.50 4.17
C VAL A 106 -12.31 0.58 5.08
N GLN A 107 -11.90 0.57 6.33
CA GLN A 107 -12.33 1.52 7.36
C GLN A 107 -11.14 1.92 8.23
N LEU A 108 -10.97 3.21 8.47
CA LEU A 108 -10.08 3.70 9.52
C LEU A 108 -10.77 3.49 10.87
N ILE A 109 -10.13 2.75 11.77
CA ILE A 109 -10.68 2.46 13.11
C ILE A 109 -9.90 3.14 14.24
N GLU A 110 -8.68 3.60 13.97
CA GLU A 110 -7.92 4.46 14.87
C GLU A 110 -7.11 5.48 14.05
N ASP A 111 -7.40 6.76 14.28
CA ASP A 111 -6.74 7.88 13.61
C ASP A 111 -5.60 8.42 14.48
N ASN A 112 -4.36 8.27 14.01
CA ASN A 112 -3.16 8.79 14.67
C ASN A 112 -2.64 10.09 14.06
N SER A 113 -3.39 10.70 13.14
CA SER A 113 -3.04 11.99 12.55
C SER A 113 -3.24 13.13 13.54
N LYS A 114 -2.27 14.05 13.59
CA LYS A 114 -2.35 15.27 14.42
C LYS A 114 -3.10 16.41 13.72
N LEU A 115 -3.31 16.27 12.41
CA LEU A 115 -3.87 17.28 11.52
C LEU A 115 -4.87 16.59 10.59
N ALA A 116 -5.72 17.39 9.94
CA ALA A 116 -6.60 16.89 8.88
C ALA A 116 -5.79 16.12 7.82
N ARG A 117 -6.36 15.01 7.35
CA ARG A 117 -5.71 14.15 6.37
C ARG A 117 -5.69 14.81 5.01
N GLU A 118 -4.50 14.85 4.41
CA GLU A 118 -4.36 15.27 3.02
C GLU A 118 -5.13 14.29 2.11
N PRO A 119 -5.83 14.79 1.08
CA PRO A 119 -6.48 13.92 0.12
C PRO A 119 -5.44 13.12 -0.67
N MET A 120 -5.89 12.04 -1.30
CA MET A 120 -5.03 11.20 -2.14
C MET A 120 -5.47 11.26 -3.61
N PRO A 121 -4.58 10.99 -4.58
CA PRO A 121 -4.94 10.74 -5.98
C PRO A 121 -5.87 9.52 -6.11
N MET A 122 -7.13 9.73 -6.50
CA MET A 122 -8.20 8.71 -6.45
C MET A 122 -8.59 8.12 -7.80
N THR A 123 -8.24 8.78 -8.91
CA THR A 123 -8.67 8.36 -10.24
C THR A 123 -7.70 7.35 -10.86
N LYS A 124 -8.10 6.70 -11.95
CA LYS A 124 -7.22 5.75 -12.65
C LYS A 124 -6.09 6.50 -13.37
N GLU A 125 -6.41 7.69 -13.83
CA GLU A 125 -5.56 8.66 -14.50
C GLU A 125 -4.46 9.15 -13.53
N ASP A 126 -4.75 9.21 -12.23
CA ASP A 126 -3.79 9.59 -11.19
C ASP A 126 -2.81 8.48 -10.79
N ARG A 127 -2.77 7.34 -11.49
CA ARG A 127 -1.85 6.25 -11.13
C ARG A 127 -0.39 6.72 -11.08
N ASN A 128 0.02 7.56 -12.02
CA ASN A 128 1.40 8.09 -12.06
C ASN A 128 1.66 9.06 -10.90
N VAL A 129 0.66 9.84 -10.51
CA VAL A 129 0.69 10.71 -9.33
C VAL A 129 0.88 9.88 -8.06
N LEU A 130 0.13 8.77 -7.92
CA LEU A 130 0.26 7.86 -6.77
C LEU A 130 1.64 7.19 -6.71
N ILE A 131 2.19 6.78 -7.86
CA ILE A 131 3.57 6.27 -7.92
C ILE A 131 4.55 7.36 -7.46
N GLY A 132 4.36 8.59 -7.94
CA GLY A 132 5.17 9.75 -7.57
C GLY A 132 5.13 10.04 -6.07
N TYR A 133 3.94 9.99 -5.47
CA TYR A 133 3.76 10.10 -4.02
C TYR A 133 4.60 9.08 -3.27
N ILE A 134 4.54 7.79 -3.67
CA ILE A 134 5.25 6.72 -2.96
C ILE A 134 6.77 6.87 -3.13
N MET A 135 7.25 7.22 -4.33
CA MET A 135 8.66 7.51 -4.55
C MET A 135 9.12 8.68 -3.68
N ASN A 136 8.36 9.79 -3.68
CA ASN A 136 8.65 10.97 -2.88
C ASN A 136 8.66 10.65 -1.38
N ALA A 137 7.69 9.88 -0.88
CA ALA A 137 7.60 9.47 0.52
C ALA A 137 8.76 8.54 0.96
N ASN A 138 9.42 7.85 0.02
CA ASN A 138 10.53 6.95 0.30
C ASN A 138 11.85 7.44 -0.34
N GLN A 139 11.99 8.73 -0.64
CA GLN A 139 13.09 9.26 -1.45
C GLN A 139 14.47 8.84 -0.92
N GLU A 140 14.74 9.13 0.35
CA GLU A 140 16.03 8.80 1.00
C GLU A 140 16.33 7.30 0.90
N PHE A 141 15.41 6.47 1.40
CA PHE A 141 15.54 5.01 1.33
C PHE A 141 15.74 4.48 -0.10
N TYR A 142 15.06 5.05 -1.09
CA TYR A 142 15.15 4.56 -2.47
C TYR A 142 16.50 4.93 -3.09
N LEU A 143 16.98 6.15 -2.87
CA LEU A 143 18.28 6.60 -3.36
C LEU A 143 19.43 5.82 -2.71
N GLU A 144 19.38 5.63 -1.39
CA GLU A 144 20.41 4.89 -0.64
C GLU A 144 20.49 3.41 -1.02
N THR A 145 19.35 2.79 -1.33
CA THR A 145 19.28 1.34 -1.64
C THR A 145 19.31 1.03 -3.14
N GLY A 146 19.51 2.04 -3.99
CA GLY A 146 19.50 1.88 -5.44
C GLY A 146 18.14 1.41 -6.00
N ARG A 147 17.04 1.65 -5.28
CA ARG A 147 15.69 1.38 -5.79
C ARG A 147 15.31 2.44 -6.83
N PRO A 148 14.42 2.09 -7.78
CA PRO A 148 13.99 3.05 -8.79
C PRO A 148 13.36 4.30 -8.18
N TYR A 149 13.93 5.46 -8.50
CA TYR A 149 13.42 6.78 -8.15
C TYR A 149 13.40 7.63 -9.43
N GLU A 150 12.22 7.76 -10.04
CA GLU A 150 12.09 8.37 -11.36
C GLU A 150 11.46 9.76 -11.27
N LYS A 151 12.18 10.75 -11.78
CA LYS A 151 11.77 12.16 -11.77
C LYS A 151 10.40 12.38 -12.40
N TYR A 152 10.08 11.66 -13.48
CA TYR A 152 8.78 11.76 -14.17
C TYR A 152 7.60 11.59 -13.20
N TYR A 153 7.57 10.52 -12.39
CA TYR A 153 6.45 10.30 -11.47
C TYR A 153 6.43 11.33 -10.33
N VAL A 154 7.60 11.66 -9.79
CA VAL A 154 7.72 12.63 -8.68
C VAL A 154 7.25 14.02 -9.12
N ASP A 155 7.58 14.45 -10.33
CA ASP A 155 7.11 15.72 -10.89
C ASP A 155 5.58 15.73 -11.03
N GLN A 156 4.98 14.64 -11.50
CA GLN A 156 3.52 14.50 -11.59
C GLN A 156 2.85 14.64 -10.21
N TYR A 157 3.43 14.05 -9.18
CA TYR A 157 2.95 14.22 -7.80
C TYR A 157 3.04 15.66 -7.32
N LYS A 158 4.19 16.32 -7.53
CA LYS A 158 4.38 17.73 -7.15
C LYS A 158 3.41 18.66 -7.87
N ALA A 159 3.18 18.45 -9.17
CA ALA A 159 2.22 19.21 -9.96
C ALA A 159 0.78 19.04 -9.42
N TRP A 160 0.40 17.81 -9.08
CA TRP A 160 -0.90 17.53 -8.46
C TRP A 160 -1.07 18.25 -7.11
N CYS A 161 -0.06 18.22 -6.23
CA CYS A 161 -0.11 18.97 -4.97
C CYS A 161 -0.27 20.47 -5.18
N LEU A 162 0.41 21.05 -6.18
CA LEU A 162 0.28 22.47 -6.52
C LEU A 162 -1.13 22.80 -7.04
N GLN A 163 -1.73 21.92 -7.84
CA GLN A 163 -3.09 22.09 -8.33
C GLN A 163 -4.11 22.05 -7.18
N LEU A 164 -3.95 21.08 -6.27
CA LEU A 164 -4.79 20.95 -5.08
C LEU A 164 -4.72 22.21 -4.19
N ALA A 165 -3.52 22.70 -3.93
CA ALA A 165 -3.31 23.91 -3.13
C ALA A 165 -3.87 25.19 -3.78
N ARG A 166 -3.95 25.24 -5.11
CA ARG A 166 -4.60 26.35 -5.83
C ARG A 166 -6.12 26.27 -5.70
N GLN A 167 -6.70 25.07 -5.80
CA GLN A 167 -8.14 24.87 -5.66
C GLN A 167 -8.63 25.20 -4.25
N SER A 168 -7.88 24.84 -3.22
CA SER A 168 -8.26 25.17 -1.83
C SER A 168 -8.22 26.67 -1.52
N LYS A 169 -7.38 27.44 -2.22
CA LYS A 169 -7.31 28.91 -2.09
C LYS A 169 -8.42 29.67 -2.84
N LEU A 170 -9.11 29.03 -3.78
CA LEU A 170 -10.20 29.65 -4.53
C LEU A 170 -11.57 29.48 -3.84
N ILE A 171 -11.64 28.66 -2.79
CA ILE A 171 -12.86 28.31 -2.05
C ILE A 171 -12.91 29.00 -0.67
N ASN A 172 -11.83 29.70 -0.29
CA ASN A 172 -11.74 30.55 0.91
C ASN A 172 -11.66 32.03 0.50
#